data_AF-A0A366LR88-F1
#
_entry.id   AF-A0A366LR88-F1
#
_cell.length_a   1.000
_cell.length_b   1.000
_cell.length_c   1.000
_cell.angle_alpha   90.00
_cell.angle_beta   90.00
_cell.angle_gamma   90.00
#
_symmetry.space_group_name_H-M   'P 1'
#
loop_
_entity.id
_entity.type
_entity.pdbx_description
1 polymer ?
#
loop_
_entity_poly.entity_id
_entity_poly.type
_entity_poly.pdbx_seq_one_letter_code
_entity_poly.pdbx_strand_id
1 'polypeptide(L)'
;MTLREADQTSDRATTRHDGPDDTTGQTALERRVRVILGQAGFVVDPADLAVDGGLQVHRAAGGGVLVSWISTANLPNGDITRYAGIREAIHLALTTILRRRGFTVAADPDTGDLIIGTGEG
;
A
#
# COMPACT_ATOMS: atom_id res chain seq x y z
N MET A 1 -3.79 -50.17 -31.51
CA MET A 1 -4.77 -50.70 -30.53
C MET A 1 -3.96 -51.39 -29.43
N THR A 2 -3.32 -50.66 -28.51
CA THR A 2 -3.81 -50.02 -27.26
C THR A 2 -4.14 -51.00 -26.14
N LEU A 3 -3.33 -51.04 -25.06
CA LEU A 3 -3.67 -50.80 -23.63
C LEU A 3 -2.51 -51.26 -22.71
N ARG A 4 -1.83 -50.31 -22.03
CA ARG A 4 -1.90 -49.99 -20.57
C ARG A 4 -1.30 -51.07 -19.67
N GLU A 5 -0.10 -50.96 -19.10
CA GLU A 5 0.49 -49.96 -18.17
C GLU A 5 -0.29 -49.69 -16.86
N ALA A 6 0.45 -49.94 -15.77
CA ALA A 6 0.41 -49.32 -14.45
C ALA A 6 -0.69 -49.75 -13.45
N ASP A 7 -0.34 -50.73 -12.61
CA ASP A 7 -0.70 -50.73 -11.19
C ASP A 7 0.52 -50.21 -10.41
N GLN A 8 0.47 -48.94 -9.99
CA GLN A 8 1.32 -48.43 -8.92
C GLN A 8 0.45 -47.68 -7.94
N THR A 9 0.16 -48.42 -6.87
CA THR A 9 -0.56 -48.01 -5.68
C THR A 9 0.12 -46.84 -4.99
N SER A 10 -0.71 -45.89 -4.55
CA SER A 10 -0.40 -44.75 -3.70
C SER A 10 0.55 -45.09 -2.55
N ASP A 11 1.59 -44.27 -2.38
CA ASP A 11 2.14 -43.99 -1.06
C ASP A 11 2.21 -42.48 -0.85
N ARG A 12 1.62 -42.07 0.26
CA ARG A 12 1.29 -40.69 0.62
C ARG A 12 2.37 -40.21 1.59
N ALA A 13 3.21 -39.29 1.15
CA ALA A 13 4.05 -38.51 2.04
C ALA A 13 4.06 -37.03 1.61
N THR A 14 3.15 -36.29 2.24
CA THR A 14 3.23 -34.88 2.62
C THR A 14 4.68 -34.39 2.67
N THR A 15 5.03 -33.26 2.04
CA THR A 15 5.55 -32.04 2.71
C THR A 15 5.79 -30.92 1.68
N ARG A 16 5.36 -29.71 2.06
CA ARG A 16 5.71 -28.38 1.53
C ARG A 16 5.08 -27.97 0.20
N HIS A 17 3.79 -27.70 0.26
CA HIS A 17 3.24 -26.54 -0.45
C HIS A 17 3.59 -25.29 0.36
N ASP A 18 4.85 -24.84 0.26
CA ASP A 18 5.25 -23.49 0.65
C ASP A 18 5.26 -22.66 -0.64
N GLY A 19 4.07 -22.42 -1.18
CA GLY A 19 3.90 -21.34 -2.13
C GLY A 19 3.88 -20.06 -1.30
N PRO A 20 4.75 -19.07 -1.53
CA PRO A 20 4.55 -17.77 -0.91
C PRO A 20 3.17 -17.31 -1.33
N ASP A 21 2.38 -16.90 -0.35
CA ASP A 21 1.06 -16.31 -0.51
C ASP A 21 1.22 -14.96 -1.24
N ASP A 22 1.51 -15.02 -2.54
CA ASP A 22 1.69 -13.88 -3.45
C ASP A 22 0.33 -13.46 -4.07
N THR A 23 -0.77 -13.75 -3.37
CA THR A 23 -2.12 -13.37 -3.81
C THR A 23 -2.54 -12.00 -3.29
N THR A 24 -1.66 -11.31 -2.56
CA THR A 24 -1.81 -9.88 -2.26
C THR A 24 -0.49 -9.22 -2.61
N GLY A 25 -0.40 -8.53 -3.75
CA GLY A 25 0.76 -7.77 -4.18
C GLY A 25 1.13 -6.57 -3.27
N GLN A 26 0.88 -6.67 -1.97
CA GLN A 26 1.10 -5.70 -0.91
C GLN A 26 2.40 -6.05 -0.17
N THR A 27 3.35 -5.10 -0.06
CA THR A 27 4.57 -5.35 0.73
C THR A 27 4.26 -5.36 2.22
N ALA A 28 5.15 -5.95 3.03
CA ALA A 28 5.10 -5.81 4.49
C ALA A 28 5.13 -4.34 4.94
N LEU A 29 5.87 -3.48 4.21
CA LEU A 29 5.90 -2.03 4.45
C LEU A 29 4.54 -1.40 4.20
N GLU A 30 3.91 -1.69 3.07
CA GLU A 30 2.57 -1.18 2.72
C GLU A 30 1.54 -1.58 3.79
N ARG A 31 1.51 -2.86 4.18
CA ARG A 31 0.62 -3.33 5.24
C ARG A 31 0.85 -2.58 6.56
N ARG A 32 2.11 -2.37 6.93
CA ARG A 32 2.48 -1.68 8.17
C ARG A 32 2.06 -0.21 8.14
N VAL A 33 2.28 0.49 7.02
CA VAL A 33 1.84 1.87 6.82
C VAL A 33 0.32 1.98 6.94
N ARG A 34 -0.44 1.11 6.25
CA ARG A 34 -1.91 1.10 6.34
C ARG A 34 -2.42 0.91 7.76
N VAL A 35 -1.85 -0.03 8.52
CA VAL A 35 -2.22 -0.27 9.93
C VAL A 35 -1.97 0.97 10.79
N ILE A 36 -0.81 1.60 10.64
CA ILE A 36 -0.43 2.77 11.46
C ILE A 36 -1.32 3.97 11.15
N LEU A 37 -1.61 4.21 9.88
CA LEU A 37 -2.50 5.30 9.45
C LEU A 37 -3.94 5.04 9.91
N GLY A 38 -4.43 3.79 9.81
CA GLY A 38 -5.74 3.41 10.35
C GLY A 38 -5.82 3.60 11.87
N GLN A 39 -4.77 3.24 12.62
CA GLN A 39 -4.70 3.50 14.07
C GLN A 39 -4.68 4.99 14.42
N ALA A 40 -4.18 5.84 13.53
CA ALA A 40 -4.19 7.28 13.70
C ALA A 40 -5.53 7.93 13.30
N GLY A 41 -6.52 7.13 12.87
CA GLY A 41 -7.86 7.60 12.52
C GLY A 41 -8.04 7.99 11.05
N PHE A 42 -7.04 7.73 10.19
CA PHE A 42 -7.22 7.94 8.75
C PHE A 42 -8.01 6.79 8.13
N VAL A 43 -8.91 7.14 7.20
CA VAL A 43 -9.56 6.17 6.33
C VAL A 43 -8.56 5.79 5.25
N VAL A 44 -8.11 4.54 5.26
CA VAL A 44 -7.17 3.98 4.30
C VAL A 44 -7.90 2.91 3.51
N ASP A 45 -8.41 3.25 2.34
CA ASP A 45 -9.26 2.35 1.56
C ASP A 45 -8.41 1.29 0.82
N PRO A 46 -8.87 0.02 0.76
CA PRO A 46 -8.21 -1.00 -0.04
C PRO A 46 -8.37 -0.74 -1.55
N ALA A 47 -7.48 0.07 -2.11
CA ALA A 47 -7.05 0.17 -3.52
C ALA A 47 -8.11 0.34 -4.65
N ASP A 48 -9.38 0.02 -4.46
CA ASP A 48 -10.41 -0.07 -5.51
C ASP A 48 -11.62 0.87 -5.29
N LEU A 49 -11.83 1.37 -4.07
CA LEU A 49 -12.84 2.41 -3.81
C LEU A 49 -12.16 3.70 -3.34
N ALA A 50 -12.02 4.64 -4.28
CA ALA A 50 -11.60 5.99 -3.96
C ALA A 50 -12.69 6.69 -3.12
N VAL A 51 -12.54 6.67 -1.79
CA VAL A 51 -13.38 7.45 -0.87
C VAL A 51 -12.86 8.88 -0.82
N ASP A 52 -13.75 9.86 -1.03
CA ASP A 52 -13.41 11.27 -0.92
C ASP A 52 -12.83 11.61 0.46
N GLY A 53 -11.69 12.27 0.48
CA GLY A 53 -10.98 12.61 1.71
C GLY A 53 -10.15 11.47 2.30
N GLY A 54 -10.15 10.28 1.70
CA GLY A 54 -9.38 9.11 2.14
C GLY A 54 -7.91 9.12 1.71
N LEU A 55 -7.14 8.14 2.21
CA LEU A 55 -5.77 7.90 1.80
C LEU A 55 -5.66 6.66 0.94
N GLN A 56 -4.91 6.81 -0.15
CA GLN A 56 -4.49 5.74 -1.04
C GLN A 56 -3.04 5.36 -0.72
N VAL A 57 -2.77 4.06 -0.59
CA VAL A 57 -1.46 3.55 -0.23
C VAL A 57 -1.04 2.49 -1.24
N HIS A 58 -0.01 2.79 -2.02
CA HIS A 58 0.48 1.98 -3.14
C HIS A 58 1.99 1.76 -3.05
N ARG A 59 2.51 0.74 -3.73
CA ARG A 59 3.96 0.58 -3.88
C ARG A 59 4.53 1.71 -4.74
N ALA A 60 5.59 2.35 -4.26
CA ALA A 60 6.40 3.26 -5.06
C ALA A 60 7.47 2.48 -5.85
N ALA A 61 7.94 3.05 -6.96
CA ALA A 61 9.14 2.53 -7.62
C ALA A 61 10.33 2.58 -6.65
N GLY A 62 11.11 1.50 -6.56
CA GLY A 62 12.27 1.43 -5.66
C GLY A 62 12.01 0.86 -4.26
N GLY A 63 10.85 0.23 -4.01
CA GLY A 63 10.60 -0.55 -2.78
C GLY A 63 10.00 0.25 -1.62
N GLY A 64 9.75 1.55 -1.81
CA GLY A 64 8.99 2.38 -0.89
C GLY A 64 7.47 2.23 -1.06
N VAL A 65 6.73 3.06 -0.33
CA VAL A 65 5.26 3.13 -0.38
C VAL A 65 4.84 4.58 -0.63
N LEU A 66 4.05 4.81 -1.67
CA LEU A 66 3.44 6.09 -1.97
C LEU A 66 2.12 6.22 -1.19
N VAL A 67 1.94 7.33 -0.50
CA VAL A 67 0.71 7.71 0.18
C VAL A 67 0.16 8.97 -0.46
N SER A 68 -1.00 8.84 -1.09
CA SER A 68 -1.70 9.91 -1.80
C SER A 68 -3.01 10.23 -1.07
N TRP A 69 -3.35 11.51 -1.00
CA TRP A 69 -4.66 11.94 -0.48
C TRP A 69 -5.67 12.03 -1.64
N ILE A 70 -6.77 11.30 -1.50
CA ILE A 70 -7.85 11.32 -2.49
C ILE A 70 -8.73 12.52 -2.18
N SER A 71 -8.80 13.45 -3.13
CA SER A 71 -9.88 14.43 -3.16
C SER A 71 -10.76 14.16 -4.37
N THR A 72 -12.07 14.30 -4.23
CA THR A 72 -12.98 14.44 -5.38
C THR A 72 -12.60 15.64 -6.25
N ALA A 73 -11.77 16.56 -5.75
CA ALA A 73 -11.13 17.60 -6.55
C ALA A 73 -10.00 17.07 -7.46
N ASN A 74 -9.53 15.84 -7.32
CA ASN A 74 -8.59 15.20 -8.25
C ASN A 74 -9.32 14.50 -9.42
N LEU A 75 -10.67 14.54 -9.45
CA LEU A 75 -11.45 14.22 -10.65
C LEU A 75 -11.14 15.25 -11.75
N PRO A 76 -11.29 14.92 -13.04
CA PRO A 76 -10.88 15.78 -14.17
C PRO A 76 -11.45 17.21 -14.20
N ASN A 77 -12.36 17.56 -13.27
CA ASN A 77 -13.08 18.82 -13.20
C ASN A 77 -12.85 19.55 -11.86
N GLY A 78 -12.02 18.98 -10.99
CA GLY A 78 -11.84 19.43 -9.63
C GLY A 78 -10.62 20.34 -9.50
N ASP A 79 -10.79 21.45 -8.80
CA ASP A 79 -9.71 22.42 -8.61
C ASP A 79 -8.87 22.01 -7.39
N ILE A 80 -7.79 21.29 -7.63
CA ILE A 80 -6.78 20.88 -6.61
C ILE A 80 -6.32 22.08 -5.76
N THR A 81 -6.30 23.28 -6.33
CA THR A 81 -5.82 24.49 -5.63
C THR A 81 -6.75 24.92 -4.51
N ARG A 82 -8.05 24.57 -4.60
CA ARG A 82 -9.05 24.90 -3.57
C ARG A 82 -8.72 24.31 -2.20
N TYR A 83 -7.97 23.20 -2.16
CA TYR A 83 -7.71 22.46 -0.93
C TYR A 83 -6.24 22.41 -0.53
N ALA A 84 -5.39 23.31 -1.07
CA ALA A 84 -3.97 23.35 -0.77
C ALA A 84 -3.67 23.37 0.74
N GLY A 85 -4.40 24.18 1.53
CA GLY A 85 -4.20 24.24 2.99
C GLY A 85 -4.58 22.93 3.72
N ILE A 86 -5.60 22.22 3.24
CA ILE A 86 -5.99 20.92 3.81
C ILE A 86 -4.92 19.88 3.47
N ARG A 87 -4.41 19.90 2.23
CA ARG A 87 -3.35 19.01 1.78
C ARG A 87 -2.08 19.18 2.63
N GLU A 88 -1.64 20.42 2.86
CA GLU A 88 -0.48 20.71 3.71
C GLU A 88 -0.68 20.22 5.16
N ALA A 89 -1.87 20.44 5.73
CA ALA A 89 -2.19 19.95 7.07
C ALA A 89 -2.14 18.41 7.15
N ILE A 90 -2.66 17.72 6.13
CA ILE A 90 -2.60 16.26 6.02
C ILE A 90 -1.14 15.80 5.88
N HIS A 91 -0.36 16.42 4.99
CA HIS A 91 1.06 16.08 4.82
C HIS A 91 1.85 16.23 6.12
N LEU A 92 1.60 17.32 6.87
CA LEU A 92 2.25 17.56 8.15
C LEU A 92 1.86 16.49 9.19
N ALA A 93 0.57 16.13 9.26
CA ALA A 93 0.08 15.09 10.15
C ALA A 93 0.70 13.73 9.82
N LEU A 94 0.66 13.33 8.55
CA LEU A 94 1.22 12.06 8.06
C LEU A 94 2.72 11.98 8.33
N THR A 95 3.46 13.03 7.98
CA THR A 95 4.91 13.13 8.23
C THR A 95 5.22 12.98 9.71
N THR A 96 4.47 13.66 10.59
CA THR A 96 4.67 13.59 12.03
C THR A 96 4.42 12.19 12.57
N ILE A 97 3.32 11.55 12.17
CA ILE A 97 2.94 10.21 12.64
C ILE A 97 3.95 9.17 12.17
N LEU A 98 4.31 9.18 10.89
CA LEU A 98 5.17 8.17 10.30
C LEU A 98 6.63 8.32 10.76
N ARG A 99 7.16 9.54 10.87
CA ARG A 99 8.51 9.75 11.42
C ARG A 99 8.62 9.32 12.88
N ARG A 100 7.59 9.58 13.71
CA ARG A 100 7.55 9.08 15.10
C ARG A 100 7.57 7.55 15.20
N ARG A 101 7.18 6.85 14.14
CA ARG A 101 7.21 5.38 14.04
C ARG A 101 8.49 4.84 13.38
N GLY A 102 9.45 5.72 13.07
CA GLY A 102 10.74 5.35 12.50
C GLY A 102 10.75 5.17 10.98
N PHE A 103 9.78 5.72 10.25
CA PHE A 103 9.83 5.71 8.79
C PHE A 103 10.58 6.93 8.25
N THR A 104 11.24 6.75 7.10
CA THR A 104 11.66 7.87 6.27
C THR A 104 10.45 8.36 5.48
N VAL A 105 10.29 9.69 5.42
CA VAL A 105 9.17 10.34 4.73
C VAL A 105 9.75 11.46 3.88
N ALA A 106 9.53 11.36 2.57
CA ALA A 106 9.90 12.35 1.57
C ALA A 106 8.67 12.72 0.74
N ALA A 107 8.61 13.94 0.21
CA ALA A 107 7.61 14.32 -0.77
C ALA A 107 8.09 13.89 -2.17
N ASP A 108 7.19 13.33 -2.97
CA ASP A 108 7.35 13.15 -4.39
C ASP A 108 7.36 14.55 -5.06
N PRO A 109 8.40 14.89 -5.83
CA PRO A 109 8.55 16.24 -6.40
C PRO A 109 7.55 16.53 -7.52
N ASP A 110 6.97 15.50 -8.16
CA ASP A 110 6.10 15.64 -9.32
C ASP A 110 4.62 15.72 -8.90
N THR A 111 4.22 14.88 -7.96
CA THR A 111 2.83 14.81 -7.50
C THR A 111 2.61 15.59 -6.21
N GLY A 112 3.65 15.74 -5.38
CA GLY A 112 3.55 16.23 -4.01
C GLY A 112 3.14 15.16 -2.99
N ASP A 113 2.87 13.93 -3.41
CA ASP A 113 2.47 12.85 -2.50
C ASP A 113 3.63 12.38 -1.61
N LEU A 114 3.38 11.55 -0.61
CA LEU A 114 4.43 11.13 0.33
C LEU A 114 5.00 9.77 -0.02
N ILE A 115 6.31 9.70 -0.22
CA ILE A 115 7.08 8.46 -0.36
C ILE A 115 7.59 8.04 1.02
N ILE A 116 7.20 6.83 1.45
CA ILE A 116 7.52 6.24 2.73
C ILE A 116 8.52 5.11 2.53
N GLY A 117 9.66 5.18 3.20
CA GLY A 117 10.68 4.13 3.23
C GLY A 117 10.80 3.49 4.62
N THR A 118 11.44 2.33 4.67
CA THR A 118 11.93 1.79 5.94
C THR A 118 13.01 2.72 6.47
N GLY A 119 12.88 3.21 7.70
CA GLY A 119 13.96 3.95 8.32
C GLY A 119 15.11 3.02 8.63
N GLU A 120 16.22 3.21 7.93
CA GLU A 120 17.52 2.72 8.36
C GLU A 120 18.00 3.73 9.41
N GLY A 121 18.13 3.29 10.65
CA GLY A 121 18.87 3.96 11.71
C GLY A 121 20.14 3.19 12.00
#